data_AF-A0A2M7CH80-F1
#
_entry.id   AF-A0A2M7CH80-F1
#
_cell.length_a   1.000
_cell.length_b   1.000
_cell.length_c   1.000
_cell.angle_alpha   90.00
_cell.angle_beta   90.00
_cell.angle_gamma   90.00
#
_symmetry.space_group_name_H-M   'P 1'
#
loop_
_entity.id
_entity.type
_entity.pdbx_description
1 polymer ?
#
loop_
_entity_poly.entity_id
_entity_poly.type
_entity_poly.pdbx_seq_one_letter_code
_entity_poly.pdbx_strand_id
1 'polypeptide(L)' 'MSQILHRTPVEIQKAGWDALKKQLGLPGALRFLLQYERGEGDYTKLRKKYFKGKTVKSLVNDMRKEREI' A
#
# COMPACT_ATOMS: atom_id res chain seq x y z
N MET A 1 -19.26 6.63 -24.39
CA MET A 1 -17.94 7.08 -23.89
C MET A 1 -17.92 8.61 -23.67
N SER A 2 -18.75 9.16 -22.79
CA SER A 2 -18.88 10.63 -22.65
C SER A 2 -18.77 11.15 -21.19
N GLN A 3 -19.07 10.33 -20.18
CA GLN A 3 -19.01 10.77 -18.77
C GLN A 3 -17.62 10.84 -18.13
N ILE A 4 -16.57 10.30 -18.77
CA ILE A 4 -15.22 10.27 -18.17
C ILE A 4 -14.53 11.65 -18.26
N LEU A 5 -14.86 12.44 -19.29
CA LEU A 5 -14.25 13.75 -19.56
C LEU A 5 -14.61 14.83 -18.52
N HIS A 6 -15.63 14.60 -17.69
CA HIS A 6 -16.11 15.56 -16.68
C HIS A 6 -15.77 15.17 -15.24
N ARG A 7 -14.95 14.12 -15.05
CA ARG A 7 -14.55 13.66 -13.72
C ARG A 7 -13.29 14.36 -13.26
N THR A 8 -13.28 14.75 -11.99
CA THR A 8 -12.06 15.17 -11.31
C THR A 8 -11.04 14.02 -11.27
N PRO A 9 -9.74 14.30 -11.14
CA PRO A 9 -8.72 13.27 -11.00
C PRO A 9 -9.04 12.25 -9.88
N VAL A 10 -9.60 12.72 -8.75
CA VAL A 10 -10.01 11.87 -7.63
C VAL A 10 -11.13 10.90 -8.02
N GLU A 11 -12.13 11.35 -8.79
CA GLU A 11 -13.22 10.50 -9.25
C GLU A 11 -12.75 9.46 -10.28
N ILE A 12 -11.77 9.82 -11.11
CA ILE A 12 -11.11 8.88 -12.03
C ILE A 12 -10.34 7.82 -11.25
N GLN A 13 -9.54 8.22 -10.25
CA GLN A 13 -8.79 7.30 -9.40
C GLN A 13 -9.69 6.33 -8.65
N LYS A 14 -10.79 6.82 -8.03
CA LYS A 14 -11.76 5.96 -7.33
C LYS A 14 -12.39 4.94 -8.28
N ALA A 15 -12.83 5.39 -9.46
CA ALA A 15 -13.42 4.49 -10.45
C ALA A 15 -12.43 3.44 -10.97
N GLY A 16 -11.16 3.82 -11.20
CA GLY A 16 -10.10 2.90 -11.57
C GLY A 16 -9.82 1.87 -10.47
N TRP A 17 -9.74 2.32 -9.21
CA TRP A 17 -9.54 1.44 -8.06
C TRP A 17 -10.66 0.41 -7.90
N ASP A 18 -11.92 0.84 -8.02
CA ASP A 18 -13.07 -0.07 -7.92
C ASP A 18 -13.10 -1.09 -9.07
N ALA A 19 -12.76 -0.67 -10.29
CA ALA A 19 -12.63 -1.57 -11.44
C ALA A 19 -11.52 -2.62 -11.22
N LEU A 20 -10.35 -2.20 -10.73
CA LEU A 20 -9.22 -3.09 -10.44
C LEU A 20 -9.55 -4.11 -9.35
N LYS A 21 -10.13 -3.67 -8.23
CA LYS A 21 -10.57 -4.58 -7.15
C LYS A 21 -11.59 -5.60 -7.64
N LYS A 22 -12.56 -5.16 -8.45
CA LYS A 22 -13.62 -6.03 -8.98
C LYS A 22 -13.02 -7.14 -9.86
N GLN A 23 -12.01 -6.84 -10.66
CA GLN A 23 -11.46 -7.79 -11.63
C GLN A 23 -10.34 -8.66 -11.06
N LEU A 24 -9.49 -8.11 -10.19
CA LEU A 24 -8.25 -8.76 -9.75
C LEU A 24 -8.25 -9.15 -8.27
N GLY A 25 -9.29 -8.75 -7.52
CA GLY A 25 -9.28 -8.78 -6.06
C GLY A 25 -8.30 -7.76 -5.47
N LEU A 26 -8.35 -7.56 -4.15
CA LEU A 26 -7.51 -6.60 -3.45
C LEU A 26 -5.99 -6.86 -3.64
N PRO A 27 -5.47 -8.10 -3.51
CA PRO A 27 -4.04 -8.35 -3.70
C PRO A 27 -3.57 -8.11 -5.13
N GLY A 28 -4.38 -8.50 -6.13
CA GLY A 28 -4.07 -8.31 -7.54
C GLY A 28 -4.08 -6.84 -7.94
N ALA A 29 -5.08 -6.09 -7.47
CA ALA A 29 -5.17 -4.64 -7.69
C ALA A 29 -3.95 -3.88 -7.13
N LEU A 30 -3.52 -4.20 -5.90
CA LEU A 30 -2.33 -3.60 -5.29
C LEU A 30 -1.07 -3.92 -6.09
N ARG A 31 -0.87 -5.19 -6.49
CA ARG A 31 0.31 -5.60 -7.27
C ARG A 31 0.32 -4.95 -8.65
N PHE A 32 -0.84 -4.72 -9.27
CA PHE A 32 -0.96 -3.98 -10.51
C PHE A 32 -0.49 -2.53 -10.35
N LEU A 33 -0.98 -1.82 -9.32
CA LEU A 33 -0.54 -0.43 -9.07
C LEU A 33 0.97 -0.35 -8.85
N LEU A 34 1.53 -1.25 -8.04
CA LEU A 34 2.98 -1.31 -7.76
C LEU A 34 3.87 -1.58 -8.99
N GLN A 35 3.33 -2.04 -10.12
CA GLN A 35 4.10 -2.20 -11.37
C GLN A 35 4.33 -0.88 -12.08
N TYR A 36 3.42 0.09 -11.93
CA TYR A 36 3.45 1.36 -12.65
C TYR A 36 3.78 2.54 -11.73
N GLU A 37 3.43 2.44 -10.46
CA GLU A 37 3.88 3.37 -9.44
C GLU A 37 5.34 3.04 -9.12
N ARG A 38 6.26 3.88 -9.61
CA ARG A 38 7.66 3.78 -9.24
C ARG A 38 7.75 4.10 -7.74
N GLY A 39 7.75 3.06 -6.91
CA GLY A 39 7.93 3.23 -5.47
C GLY A 39 9.18 4.06 -5.21
N GLU A 40 9.06 5.07 -4.37
CA GLU A 40 10.19 5.89 -3.97
C GLU A 40 10.88 5.31 -2.74
N GLY A 41 12.18 5.54 -2.65
CA GLY A 41 13.00 5.10 -1.52
C GLY A 41 13.62 3.70 -1.68
N ASP A 42 14.56 3.41 -0.80
CA ASP A 42 15.30 2.15 -0.77
C ASP A 42 14.83 1.35 0.44
N TYR A 43 13.85 0.47 0.25
CA TYR A 43 13.32 -0.37 1.32
C TYR A 43 14.41 -1.21 1.99
N THR A 44 15.48 -1.57 1.27
CA THR A 44 16.60 -2.30 1.87
C THR A 44 17.35 -1.44 2.88
N LYS A 45 17.62 -0.17 2.55
CA LYS A 45 18.21 0.80 3.49
C LYS A 45 17.27 1.14 4.63
N LEU A 46 15.99 1.40 4.35
CA LEU A 46 14.99 1.74 5.37
C LEU A 46 14.77 0.56 6.33
N ARG A 47 14.63 -0.65 5.81
CA ARG A 47 14.49 -1.87 6.63
C ARG A 47 15.71 -2.04 7.55
N LYS A 48 16.93 -1.87 7.01
CA LYS A 48 18.15 -1.92 7.83
C LYS A 48 18.15 -0.82 8.88
N LYS A 49 17.75 0.41 8.56
CA LYS A 49 17.72 1.53 9.52
C LYS A 49 16.76 1.25 10.68
N TYR A 50 15.53 0.83 10.39
CA TYR A 50 14.48 0.72 11.41
C TYR A 50 14.46 -0.62 12.15
N PHE A 51 14.86 -1.71 11.50
CA PHE A 51 14.72 -3.06 12.05
C PHE A 51 16.05 -3.77 12.35
N LYS A 52 17.18 -3.05 12.35
CA LYS A 52 18.48 -3.65 12.72
C LYS A 52 18.40 -4.26 14.12
N GLY A 53 18.71 -5.55 14.22
CA GLY A 53 18.70 -6.27 15.50
C GLY A 53 17.32 -6.57 16.07
N LYS A 54 16.23 -6.16 15.41
CA LYS A 54 14.87 -6.52 15.82
C LYS A 54 14.53 -7.92 15.30
N THR A 55 14.00 -8.75 16.19
CA THR A 55 13.36 -10.02 15.83
C THR A 55 11.86 -9.81 15.66
N VAL A 56 11.18 -10.71 14.93
CA VAL A 56 9.71 -10.69 14.85
C VAL A 56 9.09 -10.73 16.25
N LYS A 57 9.63 -11.59 17.14
CA LYS A 57 9.18 -11.69 18.54
C LYS A 57 9.31 -10.36 19.29
N SER A 58 10.43 -9.65 19.13
CA SER A 58 10.59 -8.34 19.78
C SER A 58 9.59 -7.31 19.26
N LEU A 59 9.31 -7.30 17.96
CA LEU A 59 8.34 -6.36 17.37
C LEU A 59 6.91 -6.63 17.88
N VAL A 60 6.50 -7.90 17.93
CA VAL A 60 5.18 -8.27 18.47
C VAL A 60 5.06 -7.89 19.94
N ASN A 61 6.12 -8.06 20.74
CA ASN A 61 6.12 -7.66 22.14
C ASN A 61 6.03 -6.14 22.30
N ASP A 62 6.75 -5.36 21.48
CA ASP A 62 6.67 -3.89 21.47
C ASP A 62 5.22 -3.44 21.17
N MET A 63 4.57 -4.03 20.16
CA MET A 63 3.17 -3.73 19.81
C MET A 63 2.17 -4.08 20.91
N ARG A 64 2.41 -5.17 21.67
CA ARG A 64 1.55 -5.55 22.79
C ARG A 64 1.67 -4.55 23.94
N LYS A 65 2.89 -4.13 24.27
CA LYS A 65 3.14 -3.12 25.31
C LYS A 65 2.47 -1.78 24.98
N GLU A 66 2.50 -1.34 23.73
CA GLU A 66 1.80 -0.11 23.31
C GLU A 66 0.28 -0.21 23.41
N ARG A 67 -0.30 -1.42 23.27
CA ARG A 67 -1.75 -1.65 23.43
C ARG A 67 -2.21 -1.77 24.88
N GLU A 68 -1.29 -2.03 25.81
CA GLU A 68 -1.57 -2.15 27.25
C GLU A 68 -1.52 -0.78 27.98
N ILE A 69 -1.49 0.32 27.21
CA ILE A 69 -1.60 1.72 27.67
C ILE A 69 -3.01 2.24 27.37
#